data_AF-A0A8S1R1K7-F1
#
_entry.id   AF-A0A8S1R1K7-F1
#
_cell.length_a   1.000
_cell.length_b   1.000
_cell.length_c   1.000
_cell.angle_alpha   90.00
_cell.angle_beta   90.00
_cell.angle_gamma   90.00
#
_symmetry.space_group_name_H-M   'P 1'
#
loop_
_entity.id
_entity.type
_entity.pdbx_description
1 polymer ?
#
loop_
_entity_poly.entity_id
_entity_poly.type
_entity_poly.pdbx_seq_one_letter_code
_entity_poly.pdbx_strand_id
1 'polypeptide(L)'
;MKQNIIGSKMINQGITKFFTLYSKNINTLITFFNIGKGEFRTILDQIKSSYIFICRIIKQFILSKGIKSFMIGLSRFACSIIQRLCKNTISYNITHSNKVYDMIMKKKDLKEFEIFFEKRVKILSNIIHSNFFNDKLIEEAKLKELILSNKTSEYIEDLIKQKRYFTAYRFMNALQYESVSYQELIHAMSNNEMKLQSKIIKEQHLDFQNNQKVLNHINGESLRFFIFRADIPIEKVEELFLGDEKKLQFLVENYFSTNKQVAIQIAKRNNIKVQNIQRQKEIDECINVEQNILLQNDDFLPSEMILKTKRIDQLILLKDLNISREDVYEIENEDQLNDQIVNEILEAKQTGIDSESYLEIPQTKFSSRNKVCLFQIALPKKIFLLNSTNLKKSKKYQEFLVKYTTSDALKIGQNIQQDLQSLLGQIGNYNVELKNVIELQQLFRMKFPNEKKTNLSFQCSKLFGKELDKVEQISNWQQRPLRNAQIHYAALDAFICLHLYNHYKQ
;
A
#
# COMPACT_ATOMS: atom_id res chain seq x y z
N MET A 1 9.46 -14.72 -14.00
CA MET A 1 9.37 -14.18 -12.62
C MET A 1 9.96 -15.11 -11.54
N LYS A 2 9.76 -16.44 -11.55
CA LYS A 2 10.32 -17.35 -10.53
C LYS A 2 11.87 -17.46 -10.51
N GLN A 3 12.55 -17.30 -11.65
CA GLN A 3 14.03 -17.31 -11.70
C GLN A 3 14.70 -16.08 -11.07
N ASN A 4 14.05 -14.90 -11.10
CA ASN A 4 14.61 -13.67 -10.52
C ASN A 4 14.52 -13.62 -8.98
N ILE A 5 13.55 -14.34 -8.38
CA ILE A 5 13.36 -14.40 -6.92
C ILE A 5 14.36 -15.37 -6.28
N ILE A 6 14.69 -16.47 -6.98
CA ILE A 6 15.72 -17.43 -6.53
C ILE A 6 17.11 -16.80 -6.64
N GLY A 7 17.36 -16.03 -7.72
CA GLY A 7 18.61 -15.28 -7.92
C GLY A 7 18.87 -14.25 -6.84
N SER A 8 17.86 -13.45 -6.42
CA SER A 8 18.05 -12.45 -5.36
C SER A 8 18.31 -13.09 -3.98
N LYS A 9 17.65 -14.21 -3.66
CA LYS A 9 17.90 -14.99 -2.43
C LYS A 9 19.30 -15.59 -2.42
N MET A 10 19.79 -16.14 -3.54
CA MET A 10 21.14 -16.71 -3.63
C MET A 10 22.24 -15.64 -3.65
N ILE A 11 22.01 -14.49 -4.28
CA ILE A 11 22.91 -13.33 -4.21
C ILE A 11 22.99 -12.80 -2.78
N ASN A 12 21.85 -12.67 -2.08
CA ASN A 12 21.83 -12.31 -0.67
C ASN A 12 22.58 -13.32 0.20
N GLN A 13 22.38 -14.63 0.00
CA GLN A 13 23.11 -15.66 0.74
C GLN A 13 24.63 -15.64 0.45
N GLY A 14 25.03 -15.37 -0.80
CA GLY A 14 26.43 -15.26 -1.21
C GLY A 14 27.13 -14.03 -0.65
N ILE A 15 26.44 -12.88 -0.64
CA ILE A 15 26.93 -11.61 -0.08
C ILE A 15 26.98 -11.68 1.45
N THR A 16 25.94 -12.21 2.10
CA THR A 16 25.94 -12.44 3.55
C THR A 16 27.06 -13.40 3.93
N LYS A 17 27.23 -14.54 3.23
CA LYS A 17 28.38 -15.43 3.46
C LYS A 17 29.72 -14.75 3.24
N PHE A 18 29.85 -13.89 2.22
CA PHE A 18 31.07 -13.11 1.99
C PHE A 18 31.38 -12.19 3.17
N PHE A 19 30.40 -11.44 3.68
CA PHE A 19 30.60 -10.56 4.84
C PHE A 19 30.80 -11.31 6.15
N THR A 20 30.14 -12.45 6.35
CA THR A 20 30.37 -13.32 7.52
C THR A 20 31.76 -13.95 7.48
N LEU A 21 32.24 -14.41 6.32
CA LEU A 21 33.61 -14.90 6.16
C LEU A 21 34.63 -13.78 6.29
N TYR A 22 34.33 -12.58 5.78
CA TYR A 22 35.22 -11.43 5.87
C TYR A 22 35.34 -10.90 7.30
N SER A 23 34.24 -10.79 8.06
CA SER A 23 34.30 -10.40 9.48
C SER A 23 34.96 -11.48 10.34
N LYS A 24 34.70 -12.77 10.05
CA LYS A 24 35.37 -13.89 10.73
C LYS A 24 36.88 -13.88 10.44
N ASN A 25 37.30 -13.57 9.21
CA ASN A 25 38.72 -13.47 8.83
C ASN A 25 39.39 -12.19 9.36
N ILE A 26 38.67 -11.07 9.51
CA ILE A 26 39.19 -9.88 10.22
C ILE A 26 39.39 -10.19 11.70
N ASN A 27 38.44 -10.84 12.37
CA ASN A 27 38.61 -11.30 13.74
C ASN A 27 39.75 -12.33 13.88
N THR A 28 39.95 -13.17 12.86
CA THR A 28 41.07 -14.12 12.80
C THR A 28 42.40 -13.40 12.58
N LEU A 29 42.46 -12.35 11.75
CA LEU A 29 43.62 -11.46 11.57
C LEU A 29 43.96 -10.69 12.85
N ILE A 30 42.95 -10.26 13.61
CA ILE A 30 43.11 -9.61 14.92
C ILE A 30 43.67 -10.61 15.96
N THR A 31 43.20 -11.87 15.96
CA THR A 31 43.80 -12.93 16.81
C THR A 31 45.20 -13.31 16.35
N PHE A 32 45.50 -13.23 15.04
CA PHE A 32 46.80 -13.54 14.45
C PHE A 32 47.90 -12.54 14.81
N PHE A 33 47.56 -11.27 15.03
CA PHE A 33 48.51 -10.29 15.56
C PHE A 33 49.02 -10.65 16.97
N ASN A 34 48.39 -11.61 17.66
CA ASN A 34 48.84 -12.13 18.95
C ASN A 34 49.61 -13.47 18.87
N ILE A 35 49.59 -14.23 17.76
CA ILE A 35 50.17 -15.59 17.73
C ILE A 35 50.79 -15.93 16.35
N GLY A 36 52.13 -15.83 16.24
CA GLY A 36 53.04 -16.68 15.44
C GLY A 36 52.85 -16.94 13.93
N LYS A 37 53.92 -16.69 13.13
CA LYS A 37 54.03 -16.72 11.65
C LYS A 37 53.72 -18.03 10.87
N GLY A 38 53.34 -19.14 11.50
CA GLY A 38 53.27 -20.46 10.85
C GLY A 38 52.02 -20.74 10.00
N GLU A 39 50.86 -20.20 10.38
CA GLU A 39 49.56 -20.55 9.79
C GLU A 39 49.11 -19.63 8.63
N PHE A 40 49.91 -18.62 8.29
CA PHE A 40 49.54 -17.58 7.32
C PHE A 40 49.36 -18.10 5.89
N ARG A 41 50.11 -19.16 5.50
CA ARG A 41 49.98 -19.79 4.18
C ARG A 41 48.64 -20.51 4.03
N THR A 42 48.23 -21.22 5.07
CA THR A 42 46.98 -21.98 5.12
C THR A 42 45.76 -21.07 5.08
N ILE A 43 45.81 -19.93 5.79
CA ILE A 43 44.76 -18.91 5.78
C ILE A 43 44.72 -18.18 4.42
N LEU A 44 45.88 -17.83 3.85
CA LEU A 44 45.97 -17.25 2.50
C LEU A 44 45.38 -18.19 1.46
N ASP A 45 45.65 -19.49 1.54
CA ASP A 45 45.12 -20.50 0.62
C ASP A 45 43.62 -20.72 0.81
N GLN A 46 43.10 -20.63 2.05
CA GLN A 46 41.66 -20.63 2.32
C GLN A 46 40.95 -19.37 1.78
N ILE A 47 41.57 -18.19 1.91
CA ILE A 47 41.07 -16.93 1.33
C ILE A 47 41.10 -17.00 -0.20
N LYS A 48 42.19 -17.52 -0.79
CA LYS A 48 42.33 -17.73 -2.24
C LYS A 48 41.31 -18.73 -2.78
N SER A 49 41.10 -19.84 -2.06
CA SER A 49 40.11 -20.88 -2.38
C SER A 49 38.69 -20.31 -2.35
N SER A 50 38.35 -19.58 -1.28
CA SER A 50 37.06 -18.91 -1.12
C SER A 50 36.84 -17.84 -2.19
N TYR A 51 37.89 -17.08 -2.53
CA TYR A 51 37.87 -16.09 -3.61
C TYR A 51 37.68 -16.72 -4.99
N ILE A 52 38.34 -17.84 -5.29
CA ILE A 52 38.17 -18.58 -6.55
C ILE A 52 36.76 -19.16 -6.65
N PHE A 53 36.20 -19.67 -5.53
CA PHE A 53 34.84 -20.17 -5.46
C PHE A 53 33.80 -19.05 -5.68
N ILE A 54 33.99 -17.89 -5.05
CA ILE A 54 33.14 -16.70 -5.25
C ILE A 54 33.27 -16.15 -6.67
N CYS A 55 34.48 -16.07 -7.21
CA CYS A 55 34.72 -15.67 -8.59
C CYS A 55 34.04 -16.64 -9.57
N ARG A 56 34.00 -17.95 -9.30
CA ARG A 56 33.25 -18.93 -10.11
C ARG A 56 31.74 -18.72 -10.05
N ILE A 57 31.18 -18.48 -8.86
CA ILE A 57 29.75 -18.17 -8.68
C ILE A 57 29.38 -16.85 -9.38
N ILE A 58 30.22 -15.81 -9.26
CA ILE A 58 30.04 -14.51 -9.91
C ILE A 58 30.18 -14.62 -11.45
N LYS A 59 31.11 -15.46 -11.95
CA LYS A 59 31.29 -15.72 -13.40
C LYS A 59 30.07 -16.41 -14.01
N GLN A 60 29.34 -17.21 -13.23
CA GLN A 60 28.13 -17.91 -13.67
C GLN A 60 26.88 -17.02 -13.69
N PHE A 61 26.89 -15.84 -13.04
CA PHE A 61 25.67 -15.05 -12.84
C PHE A 61 25.72 -13.58 -13.28
N ILE A 62 26.87 -12.98 -13.63
CA ILE A 62 26.96 -11.53 -13.91
C ILE A 62 27.35 -11.21 -15.36
N LEU A 63 26.43 -10.59 -16.09
CA LEU A 63 26.54 -10.20 -17.50
C LEU A 63 27.09 -8.77 -17.73
N SER A 64 27.46 -8.00 -16.69
CA SER A 64 28.00 -6.64 -16.90
C SER A 64 29.51 -6.55 -16.66
N LYS A 65 30.24 -6.10 -17.70
CA LYS A 65 31.71 -5.91 -17.68
C LYS A 65 32.18 -4.94 -16.57
N GLY A 66 31.33 -4.01 -16.11
CA GLY A 66 31.66 -3.00 -15.09
C GLY A 66 31.89 -3.59 -13.70
N ILE A 67 31.00 -4.46 -13.23
CA ILE A 67 31.09 -5.11 -11.90
C ILE A 67 32.35 -5.98 -11.81
N LYS A 68 32.71 -6.66 -12.91
CA LYS A 68 33.94 -7.48 -12.98
C LYS A 68 35.20 -6.62 -12.82
N SER A 69 35.27 -5.46 -13.49
CA SER A 69 36.41 -4.54 -13.39
C SER A 69 36.52 -3.91 -12.00
N PHE A 70 35.38 -3.58 -11.38
CA PHE A 70 35.34 -3.02 -10.03
C PHE A 70 35.73 -4.02 -8.93
N MET A 71 35.25 -5.26 -8.98
CA MET A 71 35.64 -6.33 -8.04
C MET A 71 37.12 -6.67 -8.15
N ILE A 72 37.70 -6.61 -9.36
CA ILE A 72 39.14 -6.70 -9.58
C ILE A 72 39.87 -5.51 -8.92
N GLY A 73 39.32 -4.30 -9.01
CA GLY A 73 39.87 -3.10 -8.36
C GLY A 73 39.86 -3.18 -6.82
N LEU A 74 38.74 -3.62 -6.23
CA LEU A 74 38.61 -3.82 -4.79
C LEU A 74 39.53 -4.94 -4.29
N SER A 75 39.65 -6.03 -5.05
CA SER A 75 40.60 -7.12 -4.79
C SER A 75 42.04 -6.64 -4.85
N ARG A 76 42.42 -5.84 -5.86
CA ARG A 76 43.76 -5.23 -5.96
C ARG A 76 44.05 -4.28 -4.81
N PHE A 77 43.06 -3.52 -4.36
CA PHE A 77 43.19 -2.62 -3.22
C PHE A 77 43.39 -3.38 -1.91
N ALA A 78 42.57 -4.40 -1.65
CA ALA A 78 42.73 -5.29 -0.50
C ALA A 78 44.09 -6.02 -0.54
N CYS A 79 44.48 -6.56 -1.70
CA CYS A 79 45.80 -7.18 -1.90
C CYS A 79 46.95 -6.19 -1.74
N SER A 80 46.80 -4.91 -2.14
CA SER A 80 47.81 -3.86 -1.94
C SER A 80 47.98 -3.50 -0.47
N ILE A 81 46.90 -3.48 0.31
CA ILE A 81 46.96 -3.27 1.76
C ILE A 81 47.68 -4.45 2.42
N ILE A 82 47.29 -5.68 2.06
CA ILE A 82 47.92 -6.91 2.55
C ILE A 82 49.40 -6.98 2.17
N GLN A 83 49.76 -6.67 0.91
CA GLN A 83 51.17 -6.66 0.45
C GLN A 83 52.03 -5.65 1.20
N ARG A 84 51.49 -4.48 1.55
CA ARG A 84 52.23 -3.45 2.30
C ARG A 84 52.37 -3.80 3.76
N LEU A 85 51.36 -4.41 4.36
CA LEU A 85 51.45 -5.00 5.70
C LEU A 85 52.49 -6.14 5.75
N CYS A 86 52.71 -6.85 4.63
CA CYS A 86 53.73 -7.90 4.51
C CYS A 86 55.15 -7.38 4.18
N LYS A 87 55.33 -6.18 3.62
CA LYS A 87 56.63 -5.65 3.18
C LYS A 87 57.14 -4.51 4.08
N ASN A 88 57.64 -4.86 5.26
CA ASN A 88 58.82 -4.20 5.77
C ASN A 88 60.03 -4.82 5.07
N THR A 89 60.39 -4.27 3.90
CA THR A 89 61.73 -4.16 3.31
C THR A 89 61.59 -3.89 1.79
N ILE A 90 62.16 -2.74 1.37
CA ILE A 90 62.44 -2.29 0.00
C ILE A 90 61.31 -1.48 -0.70
N SER A 91 61.73 -0.28 -1.11
CA SER A 91 61.00 0.87 -1.67
C SER A 91 60.44 0.66 -3.08
N TYR A 92 59.20 1.07 -3.31
CA TYR A 92 58.70 1.44 -4.64
C TYR A 92 57.64 2.54 -4.54
N ASN A 93 57.81 3.59 -5.34
CA ASN A 93 56.95 4.78 -5.43
C ASN A 93 55.67 4.49 -6.22
N ILE A 94 54.50 4.56 -5.57
CA ILE A 94 53.18 4.66 -6.24
C ILE A 94 52.31 5.67 -5.47
N THR A 95 51.90 6.74 -6.16
CA THR A 95 51.50 8.06 -5.63
C THR A 95 50.01 8.27 -5.32
N HIS A 96 49.16 7.22 -5.34
CA HIS A 96 47.72 7.35 -5.03
C HIS A 96 47.27 6.69 -3.72
N SER A 97 48.19 6.03 -3.01
CA SER A 97 47.89 5.30 -1.78
C SER A 97 48.11 6.08 -0.49
N ASN A 98 48.67 7.29 -0.57
CA ASN A 98 49.21 7.97 0.62
C ASN A 98 48.11 8.47 1.56
N LYS A 99 46.93 8.87 1.07
CA LYS A 99 45.82 9.30 1.96
C LYS A 99 45.24 8.18 2.82
N VAL A 100 45.05 6.98 2.24
CA VAL A 100 44.55 5.81 2.99
C VAL A 100 45.64 5.26 3.89
N TYR A 101 46.88 5.23 3.42
CA TYR A 101 48.03 4.86 4.23
C TYR A 101 48.23 5.82 5.41
N ASP A 102 48.05 7.12 5.21
CA ASP A 102 48.08 8.14 6.27
C ASP A 102 46.92 8.00 7.25
N MET A 103 45.70 7.66 6.80
CA MET A 103 44.59 7.32 7.71
C MET A 103 44.92 6.11 8.58
N ILE A 104 45.49 5.06 8.00
CA ILE A 104 45.86 3.83 8.71
C ILE A 104 47.04 4.07 9.65
N MET A 105 48.06 4.82 9.23
CA MET A 105 49.33 4.96 9.95
C MET A 105 49.38 6.15 10.92
N LYS A 106 48.65 7.26 10.65
CA LYS A 106 48.67 8.44 11.53
C LYS A 106 47.58 8.43 12.60
N LYS A 107 46.41 7.81 12.35
CA LYS A 107 45.30 7.85 13.34
C LYS A 107 45.32 6.73 14.37
N LYS A 108 46.10 5.66 14.20
CA LYS A 108 46.25 4.52 15.15
C LYS A 108 44.95 3.88 15.69
N ASP A 109 43.77 4.29 15.23
CA ASP A 109 42.50 3.79 15.73
C ASP A 109 41.83 2.92 14.67
N LEU A 110 42.07 1.62 14.80
CA LEU A 110 41.47 0.57 13.98
C LEU A 110 39.94 0.64 13.98
N LYS A 111 39.30 1.14 15.06
CA LYS A 111 37.84 1.27 15.14
C LYS A 111 37.31 2.36 14.22
N GLU A 112 37.98 3.51 14.13
CA GLU A 112 37.57 4.56 13.18
C GLU A 112 37.67 4.08 11.74
N PHE A 113 38.71 3.30 11.42
CA PHE A 113 38.87 2.71 10.09
C PHE A 113 37.83 1.64 9.79
N GLU A 114 37.51 0.80 10.76
CA GLU A 114 36.45 -0.21 10.66
C GLU A 114 35.08 0.43 10.41
N ILE A 115 34.70 1.43 11.21
CA ILE A 115 33.47 2.21 11.04
C ILE A 115 33.44 2.89 9.65
N PHE A 116 34.55 3.48 9.24
CA PHE A 116 34.69 4.11 7.92
C PHE A 116 34.50 3.12 6.77
N PHE A 117 35.10 1.93 6.87
CA PHE A 117 35.04 0.90 5.85
C PHE A 117 33.66 0.24 5.80
N GLU A 118 33.07 -0.08 6.95
CA GLU A 118 31.72 -0.64 7.06
C GLU A 118 30.66 0.28 6.46
N LYS A 119 30.72 1.59 6.75
CA LYS A 119 29.80 2.58 6.14
C LYS A 119 29.87 2.55 4.61
N ARG A 120 31.07 2.49 4.02
CA ARG A 120 31.27 2.46 2.56
C ARG A 120 30.82 1.15 1.92
N VAL A 121 31.04 0.03 2.60
CA VAL A 121 30.59 -1.29 2.18
C VAL A 121 29.06 -1.37 2.17
N LYS A 122 28.40 -0.87 3.22
CA LYS A 122 26.94 -0.83 3.34
C LYS A 122 26.31 0.01 2.22
N ILE A 123 26.88 1.19 1.97
CA ILE A 123 26.55 2.07 0.84
C ILE A 123 26.62 1.31 -0.50
N LEU A 124 27.72 0.63 -0.77
CA LEU A 124 27.94 -0.08 -2.03
C LEU A 124 26.97 -1.26 -2.21
N SER A 125 26.65 -1.98 -1.12
CA SER A 125 25.64 -3.03 -1.12
C SER A 125 24.26 -2.49 -1.54
N ASN A 126 23.82 -1.38 -0.94
CA ASN A 126 22.53 -0.76 -1.25
C ASN A 126 22.45 -0.22 -2.70
N ILE A 127 23.55 0.33 -3.24
CA ILE A 127 23.65 0.76 -4.64
C ILE A 127 23.49 -0.43 -5.60
N ILE A 128 24.11 -1.57 -5.28
CA ILE A 128 24.01 -2.81 -6.07
C ILE A 128 22.58 -3.38 -6.03
N HIS A 129 21.93 -3.35 -4.86
CA HIS A 129 20.57 -3.85 -4.69
C HIS A 129 19.48 -2.98 -5.34
N SER A 130 19.74 -1.70 -5.62
CA SER A 130 18.73 -0.73 -6.08
C SER A 130 18.66 -0.51 -7.59
N ASN A 131 19.33 -1.34 -8.42
CA ASN A 131 19.45 -1.14 -9.88
C ASN A 131 19.98 0.26 -10.27
N PHE A 132 20.72 0.91 -9.36
CA PHE A 132 21.12 2.32 -9.43
C PHE A 132 21.85 2.72 -10.72
N PHE A 133 22.62 1.80 -11.29
CA PHE A 133 23.39 2.01 -12.52
C PHE A 133 22.62 1.80 -13.82
N ASN A 134 21.47 1.11 -13.80
CA ASN A 134 20.67 0.90 -15.01
C ASN A 134 19.95 2.19 -15.46
N ASP A 135 19.76 3.14 -14.54
CA ASP A 135 18.99 4.37 -14.80
C ASP A 135 19.83 5.59 -15.22
N LYS A 136 21.13 5.40 -15.54
CA LYS A 136 22.07 6.46 -15.98
C LYS A 136 22.11 7.72 -15.07
N LEU A 137 21.77 7.61 -13.80
CA LEU A 137 21.69 8.76 -12.89
C LEU A 137 23.05 9.43 -12.64
N ILE A 138 24.11 8.61 -12.55
CA ILE A 138 25.51 8.99 -12.41
C ILE A 138 26.37 7.93 -13.11
N GLU A 139 27.45 8.37 -13.75
CA GLU A 139 28.49 7.48 -14.25
C GLU A 139 29.22 6.76 -13.10
N GLU A 140 29.48 5.47 -13.28
CA GLU A 140 30.16 4.62 -12.30
C GLU A 140 31.49 5.22 -11.81
N ALA A 141 32.23 5.91 -12.68
CA ALA A 141 33.48 6.59 -12.34
C ALA A 141 33.26 7.74 -11.34
N LYS A 142 32.26 8.60 -11.59
CA LYS A 142 31.93 9.74 -10.73
C LYS A 142 31.39 9.30 -9.37
N LEU A 143 30.60 8.22 -9.31
CA LEU A 143 30.14 7.66 -8.02
C LEU A 143 31.32 7.16 -7.18
N LYS A 144 32.26 6.44 -7.81
CA LYS A 144 33.47 5.97 -7.15
C LYS A 144 34.30 7.13 -6.62
N GLU A 145 34.49 8.18 -7.42
CA GLU A 145 35.20 9.38 -7.00
C GLU A 145 34.55 10.00 -5.77
N LEU A 146 33.24 10.28 -5.82
CA LEU A 146 32.49 10.92 -4.72
C LEU A 146 32.56 10.13 -3.40
N ILE A 147 32.42 8.79 -3.49
CA ILE A 147 32.56 7.90 -2.33
C ILE A 147 34.00 7.94 -1.83
N LEU A 148 34.99 7.80 -2.72
CA LEU A 148 36.40 7.77 -2.34
C LEU A 148 36.86 9.07 -1.67
N SER A 149 36.43 10.21 -2.22
CA SER A 149 36.77 11.56 -1.77
C SER A 149 35.91 12.08 -0.61
N ASN A 150 34.92 11.31 -0.14
CA ASN A 150 33.98 11.70 0.91
C ASN A 150 33.17 12.98 0.57
N LYS A 151 32.82 13.17 -0.71
CA LYS A 151 32.10 14.35 -1.23
C LYS A 151 30.62 14.10 -1.54
N THR A 152 30.05 13.04 -0.97
CA THR A 152 28.65 12.67 -1.24
C THR A 152 27.65 13.71 -0.73
N SER A 153 27.92 14.40 0.40
CA SER A 153 27.07 15.50 0.92
C SER A 153 27.06 16.68 -0.04
N GLU A 154 28.25 17.17 -0.40
CA GLU A 154 28.43 18.29 -1.33
C GLU A 154 27.68 18.02 -2.65
N TYR A 155 27.72 16.78 -3.13
CA TYR A 155 27.01 16.40 -4.34
C TYR A 155 25.49 16.34 -4.17
N ILE A 156 24.97 15.85 -3.04
CA ILE A 156 23.53 15.90 -2.75
C ILE A 156 23.06 17.36 -2.65
N GLU A 157 23.81 18.21 -1.96
CA GLU A 157 23.51 19.64 -1.85
C GLU A 157 23.55 20.34 -3.21
N ASP A 158 24.52 20.01 -4.07
CA ASP A 158 24.61 20.51 -5.45
C ASP A 158 23.38 20.08 -6.27
N LEU A 159 22.95 18.82 -6.16
CA LEU A 159 21.71 18.35 -6.78
C LEU A 159 20.48 19.12 -6.29
N ILE A 160 20.39 19.40 -4.98
CA ILE A 160 19.29 20.18 -4.40
C ILE A 160 19.32 21.63 -4.93
N LYS A 161 20.50 22.27 -4.99
CA LYS A 161 20.68 23.61 -5.57
C LYS A 161 20.28 23.67 -7.04
N GLN A 162 20.59 22.61 -7.79
CA GLN A 162 20.18 22.43 -9.20
C GLN A 162 18.71 22.01 -9.36
N LYS A 163 17.92 21.92 -8.29
CA LYS A 163 16.52 21.46 -8.29
C LYS A 163 16.33 20.03 -8.82
N ARG A 164 17.38 19.20 -8.79
CA ARG A 164 17.35 17.78 -9.20
C ARG A 164 16.89 16.88 -8.05
N TYR A 165 15.75 17.22 -7.44
CA TYR A 165 15.27 16.63 -6.19
C TYR A 165 15.04 15.13 -6.24
N PHE A 166 14.47 14.59 -7.33
CA PHE A 166 14.27 13.15 -7.46
C PHE A 166 15.60 12.38 -7.51
N THR A 167 16.61 12.96 -8.16
CA THR A 167 17.96 12.38 -8.19
C THR A 167 18.58 12.42 -6.80
N ALA A 168 18.47 13.56 -6.10
CA ALA A 168 18.94 13.70 -4.72
C ALA A 168 18.28 12.68 -3.78
N TYR A 169 16.95 12.54 -3.85
CA TYR A 169 16.20 11.56 -3.07
C TYR A 169 16.67 10.12 -3.30
N ARG A 170 16.81 9.71 -4.57
CA ARG A 170 17.32 8.39 -4.92
C ARG A 170 18.73 8.16 -4.40
N PHE A 171 19.57 9.19 -4.44
CA PHE A 171 20.92 9.16 -3.88
C PHE A 171 20.88 8.95 -2.36
N MET A 172 20.06 9.72 -1.65
CA MET A 172 19.88 9.62 -0.21
C MET A 172 19.37 8.24 0.22
N ASN A 173 18.35 7.70 -0.46
CA ASN A 173 17.83 6.35 -0.21
C ASN A 173 18.89 5.27 -0.43
N ALA A 174 19.65 5.34 -1.54
CA ALA A 174 20.67 4.36 -1.86
C ALA A 174 21.83 4.39 -0.85
N LEU A 175 22.19 5.58 -0.36
CA LEU A 175 23.29 5.74 0.57
C LEU A 175 22.91 5.59 2.05
N GLN A 176 21.61 5.54 2.38
CA GLN A 176 21.11 5.70 3.75
C GLN A 176 21.74 6.93 4.41
N TYR A 177 21.71 8.04 3.69
CA TYR A 177 22.53 9.19 4.00
C TYR A 177 22.07 9.91 5.28
N GLU A 178 22.99 10.17 6.21
CA GLU A 178 22.68 10.68 7.56
C GLU A 178 22.79 12.21 7.70
N SER A 179 23.51 12.92 6.81
CA SER A 179 23.84 14.34 7.05
C SER A 179 22.84 15.35 6.50
N VAL A 180 22.08 15.00 5.46
CA VAL A 180 20.94 15.79 4.97
C VAL A 180 19.70 15.02 5.36
N SER A 181 18.80 15.63 6.13
CA SER A 181 17.56 14.96 6.49
C SER A 181 16.60 14.95 5.30
N TYR A 182 15.77 13.91 5.17
CA TYR A 182 14.69 13.92 4.18
C TYR A 182 13.75 15.13 4.36
N GLN A 183 13.65 15.65 5.59
CA GLN A 183 12.88 16.84 5.91
C GLN A 183 13.50 18.10 5.29
N GLU A 184 14.82 18.27 5.33
CA GLU A 184 15.52 19.38 4.64
C GLU A 184 15.34 19.29 3.13
N LEU A 185 15.42 18.08 2.57
CA LEU A 185 15.16 17.86 1.15
C LEU A 185 13.73 18.29 0.76
N ILE A 186 12.72 17.95 1.58
CA ILE A 186 11.33 18.38 1.34
C ILE A 186 11.19 19.91 1.45
N HIS A 187 11.78 20.54 2.47
CA HIS A 187 11.72 22.00 2.62
C HIS A 187 12.36 22.76 1.47
N ALA A 188 13.38 22.20 0.83
CA ALA A 188 14.02 22.79 -0.34
C ALA A 188 13.17 22.71 -1.62
N MET A 189 12.10 21.91 -1.64
CA MET A 189 11.25 21.71 -2.82
C MET A 189 10.16 22.79 -2.94
N SER A 190 9.83 23.13 -4.19
CA SER A 190 8.69 24.00 -4.50
C SER A 190 7.36 23.24 -4.53
N ASN A 191 6.24 23.96 -4.61
CA ASN A 191 4.89 23.36 -4.72
C ASN A 191 4.73 22.41 -5.91
N ASN A 192 5.50 22.62 -6.99
CA ASN A 192 5.39 21.78 -8.18
C ASN A 192 5.87 20.34 -7.93
N GLU A 193 6.66 20.11 -6.88
CA GLU A 193 7.23 18.82 -6.52
C GLU A 193 6.40 18.07 -5.46
N MET A 194 5.15 18.47 -5.21
CA MET A 194 4.31 17.89 -4.16
C MET A 194 4.11 16.37 -4.30
N LYS A 195 4.11 15.83 -5.53
CA LYS A 195 4.10 14.37 -5.76
C LYS A 195 5.34 13.67 -5.19
N LEU A 196 6.51 14.27 -5.41
CA LEU A 196 7.76 13.76 -4.87
C LEU A 196 7.81 13.94 -3.34
N GLN A 197 7.41 15.11 -2.83
CA GLN A 197 7.33 15.35 -1.38
C GLN A 197 6.44 14.29 -0.70
N SER A 198 5.23 14.05 -1.23
CA SER A 198 4.32 13.01 -0.73
C SER A 198 4.98 11.62 -0.71
N LYS A 199 5.66 11.25 -1.79
CA LYS A 199 6.38 9.98 -1.90
C LYS A 199 7.45 9.86 -0.81
N ILE A 200 8.26 10.90 -0.61
CA ILE A 200 9.34 10.89 0.39
C ILE A 200 8.77 10.74 1.80
N ILE A 201 7.74 11.53 2.16
CA ILE A 201 7.12 11.48 3.48
C ILE A 201 6.58 10.07 3.77
N LYS A 202 5.92 9.44 2.78
CA LYS A 202 5.38 8.07 2.91
C LYS A 202 6.47 7.01 3.04
N GLU A 203 7.46 7.01 2.14
CA GLU A 203 8.51 5.98 2.09
C GLU A 203 9.47 6.07 3.27
N GLN A 204 9.66 7.27 3.84
CA GLN A 204 10.57 7.52 4.96
C GLN A 204 9.86 7.65 6.31
N HIS A 205 8.55 7.40 6.36
CA HIS A 205 7.74 7.45 7.59
C HIS A 205 7.90 8.78 8.37
N LEU A 206 8.02 9.91 7.66
CA LEU A 206 8.19 11.23 8.29
C LEU A 206 6.88 11.71 8.92
N ASP A 207 6.99 12.56 9.94
CA ASP A 207 5.82 13.18 10.55
C ASP A 207 5.11 14.13 9.57
N PHE A 208 3.83 13.85 9.34
CA PHE A 208 2.97 14.60 8.44
C PHE A 208 2.58 15.97 8.99
N GLN A 209 2.56 16.15 10.32
CA GLN A 209 2.20 17.43 10.93
C GLN A 209 3.20 18.54 10.54
N ASN A 210 4.46 18.17 10.35
CA ASN A 210 5.51 19.08 9.89
C ASN A 210 5.39 19.45 8.39
N ASN A 211 4.45 18.84 7.66
CA ASN A 211 4.31 18.97 6.21
C ASN A 211 2.86 19.27 5.81
N GLN A 212 2.15 20.10 6.60
CA GLN A 212 0.72 20.39 6.44
C GLN A 212 0.33 20.85 5.03
N LYS A 213 1.21 21.58 4.34
CA LYS A 213 0.99 22.03 2.96
C LYS A 213 0.85 20.87 1.96
N VAL A 214 1.70 19.84 2.11
CA VAL A 214 1.68 18.65 1.26
C VAL A 214 0.43 17.83 1.56
N LEU A 215 0.08 17.71 2.84
CA LEU A 215 -1.14 17.03 3.26
C LEU A 215 -2.39 17.72 2.68
N ASN A 216 -2.50 19.04 2.81
CA ASN A 216 -3.61 19.81 2.24
C ASN A 216 -3.71 19.62 0.71
N HIS A 217 -2.58 19.57 0.00
CA HIS A 217 -2.57 19.32 -1.45
C HIS A 217 -3.03 17.90 -1.79
N ILE A 218 -2.48 16.86 -1.17
CA ILE A 218 -2.90 15.46 -1.39
C ILE A 218 -4.39 15.30 -1.09
N ASN A 219 -4.84 15.94 -0.01
CA ASN A 219 -6.23 15.94 0.41
C ASN A 219 -7.13 16.58 -0.65
N GLY A 220 -6.75 17.76 -1.14
CA GLY A 220 -7.45 18.43 -2.23
C GLY A 220 -7.45 17.62 -3.52
N GLU A 221 -6.33 17.01 -3.92
CA GLU A 221 -6.26 16.17 -5.13
C GLU A 221 -7.11 14.91 -5.01
N SER A 222 -7.20 14.33 -3.81
CA SER A 222 -8.06 13.18 -3.54
C SER A 222 -9.53 13.57 -3.69
N LEU A 223 -9.95 14.70 -3.13
CA LEU A 223 -11.32 15.21 -3.30
C LEU A 223 -11.60 15.54 -4.77
N ARG A 224 -10.69 16.22 -5.47
CA ARG A 224 -10.82 16.51 -6.91
C ARG A 224 -10.94 15.24 -7.75
N PHE A 225 -10.27 14.15 -7.37
CA PHE A 225 -10.41 12.87 -8.07
C PHE A 225 -11.87 12.40 -8.04
N PHE A 226 -12.51 12.38 -6.87
CA PHE A 226 -13.94 12.00 -6.78
C PHE A 226 -14.85 12.96 -7.52
N ILE A 227 -14.58 14.27 -7.45
CA ILE A 227 -15.40 15.29 -8.09
C ILE A 227 -15.31 15.23 -9.64
N PHE A 228 -14.14 14.93 -10.20
CA PHE A 228 -13.87 15.14 -11.63
C PHE A 228 -13.37 13.93 -12.42
N ARG A 229 -12.86 12.88 -11.75
CA ARG A 229 -12.11 11.79 -12.41
C ARG A 229 -12.58 10.39 -12.07
N ALA A 230 -13.37 10.21 -11.01
CA ALA A 230 -13.82 8.90 -10.55
C ALA A 230 -14.97 8.31 -11.40
N ASP A 231 -15.44 9.03 -12.43
CA ASP A 231 -16.57 8.62 -13.29
C ASP A 231 -17.82 8.25 -12.48
N ILE A 232 -18.11 9.07 -11.46
CA ILE A 232 -19.29 8.94 -10.60
C ILE A 232 -20.20 10.16 -10.77
N PRO A 233 -21.53 9.97 -10.76
CA PRO A 233 -22.49 11.07 -10.81
C PRO A 233 -22.30 12.06 -9.67
N ILE A 234 -22.55 13.35 -9.93
CA ILE A 234 -22.33 14.41 -8.95
C ILE A 234 -23.24 14.28 -7.73
N GLU A 235 -24.44 13.73 -7.92
CA GLU A 235 -25.41 13.37 -6.89
C GLU A 235 -24.80 12.37 -5.90
N LYS A 236 -23.98 11.45 -6.41
CA LYS A 236 -23.28 10.46 -5.59
C LYS A 236 -22.10 11.07 -4.84
N VAL A 237 -21.38 12.00 -5.44
CA VAL A 237 -20.31 12.76 -4.76
C VAL A 237 -20.88 13.59 -3.61
N GLU A 238 -22.02 14.25 -3.83
CA GLU A 238 -22.74 14.95 -2.77
C GLU A 238 -23.11 14.00 -1.63
N GLU A 239 -23.75 12.85 -1.93
CA GLU A 239 -24.08 11.83 -0.91
C GLU A 239 -22.85 11.38 -0.11
N LEU A 240 -21.75 11.09 -0.81
CA LEU A 240 -20.51 10.63 -0.21
C LEU A 240 -19.93 11.65 0.78
N PHE A 241 -20.17 12.95 0.56
CA PHE A 241 -19.67 14.04 1.40
C PHE A 241 -20.69 14.54 2.42
N LEU A 242 -21.91 13.98 2.46
CA LEU A 242 -22.92 14.34 3.45
C LEU A 242 -22.39 14.21 4.87
N GLY A 243 -22.74 15.19 5.71
CA GLY A 243 -22.30 15.28 7.10
C GLY A 243 -20.90 15.90 7.28
N ASP A 244 -20.16 16.21 6.20
CA ASP A 244 -18.87 16.89 6.26
C ASP A 244 -18.91 18.24 5.53
N GLU A 245 -19.17 19.30 6.29
CA GLU A 245 -19.28 20.68 5.78
C GLU A 245 -18.04 21.12 4.98
N LYS A 246 -16.83 20.69 5.39
CA LYS A 246 -15.60 21.08 4.71
C LYS A 246 -15.47 20.41 3.35
N LYS A 247 -15.86 19.13 3.24
CA LYS A 247 -15.87 18.42 1.95
C LYS A 247 -16.93 18.98 1.02
N LEU A 248 -18.12 19.29 1.53
CA LEU A 248 -19.19 19.89 0.75
C LEU A 248 -18.82 21.32 0.30
N GLN A 249 -18.21 22.13 1.16
CA GLN A 249 -17.65 23.43 0.77
C GLN A 249 -16.60 23.27 -0.34
N PHE A 250 -15.66 22.34 -0.19
CA PHE A 250 -14.66 22.07 -1.22
C PHE A 250 -15.29 21.62 -2.54
N LEU A 251 -16.30 20.74 -2.49
CA LEU A 251 -17.08 20.30 -3.65
C LEU A 251 -17.72 21.50 -4.36
N VAL A 252 -18.48 22.32 -3.63
CA VAL A 252 -19.15 23.50 -4.19
C VAL A 252 -18.12 24.44 -4.83
N GLU A 253 -17.05 24.81 -4.11
CA GLU A 253 -16.07 25.77 -4.59
C GLU A 253 -15.33 25.31 -5.85
N ASN A 254 -14.99 24.03 -5.95
CA ASN A 254 -14.29 23.49 -7.11
C ASN A 254 -15.24 23.18 -8.26
N TYR A 255 -16.47 22.75 -7.99
CA TYR A 255 -17.44 22.39 -9.01
C TYR A 255 -18.17 23.60 -9.60
N PHE A 256 -18.21 24.74 -8.91
CA PHE A 256 -18.87 25.97 -9.36
C PHE A 256 -18.45 26.42 -10.76
N SER A 257 -17.15 26.31 -11.08
CA SER A 257 -16.63 26.69 -12.40
C SER A 257 -17.00 25.69 -13.51
N THR A 258 -17.35 24.46 -13.14
CA THR A 258 -17.70 23.39 -14.08
C THR A 258 -19.20 23.42 -14.36
N ASN A 259 -20.01 23.46 -13.31
CA ASN A 259 -21.45 23.61 -13.41
C ASN A 259 -21.96 24.46 -12.24
N LYS A 260 -22.09 25.76 -12.49
CA LYS A 260 -22.56 26.76 -11.53
C LYS A 260 -23.92 26.41 -10.95
N GLN A 261 -24.88 26.02 -11.79
CA GLN A 261 -26.24 25.72 -11.35
C GLN A 261 -26.25 24.57 -10.35
N VAL A 262 -25.59 23.45 -10.69
CA VAL A 262 -25.51 22.29 -9.78
C VAL A 262 -24.78 22.63 -8.49
N ALA A 263 -23.68 23.40 -8.54
CA ALA A 263 -22.96 23.81 -7.34
C ALA A 263 -23.80 24.69 -6.40
N ILE A 264 -24.58 25.62 -6.95
CA ILE A 264 -25.54 26.44 -6.19
C ILE A 264 -26.59 25.54 -5.51
N GLN A 265 -27.13 24.57 -6.25
CA GLN A 265 -28.13 23.64 -5.72
C GLN A 265 -27.57 22.79 -4.57
N ILE A 266 -26.36 22.23 -4.71
CA ILE A 266 -25.67 21.49 -3.64
C ILE A 266 -25.46 22.38 -2.41
N ALA A 267 -24.99 23.61 -2.61
CA ALA A 267 -24.75 24.54 -1.50
C ALA A 267 -26.05 24.86 -0.75
N LYS A 268 -27.15 25.09 -1.45
CA LYS A 268 -28.45 25.40 -0.84
C LYS A 268 -29.05 24.21 -0.11
N ARG A 269 -29.02 23.01 -0.71
CA ARG A 269 -29.50 21.79 -0.04
C ARG A 269 -28.81 21.53 1.29
N ASN A 270 -27.50 21.79 1.35
CA ASN A 270 -26.66 21.45 2.49
C ASN A 270 -26.29 22.65 3.38
N ASN A 271 -26.88 23.83 3.15
CA ASN A 271 -26.59 25.07 3.88
C ASN A 271 -25.09 25.47 3.91
N ILE A 272 -24.38 25.27 2.79
CA ILE A 272 -22.95 25.50 2.69
C ILE A 272 -22.66 26.95 2.30
N LYS A 273 -21.74 27.58 3.03
CA LYS A 273 -21.19 28.89 2.67
C LYS A 273 -19.87 28.74 1.92
N VAL A 274 -19.60 29.62 0.98
CA VAL A 274 -18.36 29.65 0.18
C VAL A 274 -17.58 30.93 0.43
N GLN A 275 -16.26 30.88 0.24
CA GLN A 275 -15.38 32.02 0.54
C GLN A 275 -15.52 33.17 -0.47
N ASN A 276 -15.83 32.85 -1.73
CA ASN A 276 -15.95 33.85 -2.78
C ASN A 276 -17.28 34.62 -2.65
N ILE A 277 -17.19 35.93 -2.37
CA ILE A 277 -18.34 36.82 -2.12
C ILE A 277 -19.35 36.80 -3.28
N GLN A 278 -18.88 36.82 -4.53
CA GLN A 278 -19.76 36.82 -5.70
C GLN A 278 -20.53 35.49 -5.81
N ARG A 279 -19.84 34.36 -5.61
CA ARG A 279 -20.48 33.04 -5.60
C ARG A 279 -21.47 32.90 -4.44
N GLN A 280 -21.13 33.43 -3.27
CA GLN A 280 -22.03 33.40 -2.11
C GLN A 280 -23.31 34.18 -2.39
N LYS A 281 -23.21 35.37 -3.00
CA LYS A 281 -24.39 36.15 -3.40
C LYS A 281 -25.30 35.37 -4.36
N GLU A 282 -24.73 34.69 -5.35
CA GLU A 282 -25.51 33.87 -6.30
C GLU A 282 -26.18 32.66 -5.61
N ILE A 283 -25.53 32.07 -4.60
CA ILE A 283 -26.13 31.02 -3.77
C ILE A 283 -27.30 31.59 -2.96
N ASP A 284 -27.12 32.74 -2.34
CA ASP A 284 -28.14 33.40 -1.52
C ASP A 284 -29.39 33.77 -2.35
N GLU A 285 -29.19 34.26 -3.57
CA GLU A 285 -30.25 34.61 -4.54
C GLU A 285 -31.04 33.41 -5.09
N CYS A 286 -30.53 32.18 -4.92
CA CYS A 286 -31.25 30.98 -5.37
C CYS A 286 -32.48 30.70 -4.49
N ILE A 287 -33.67 30.76 -5.08
CA ILE A 287 -34.94 30.52 -4.36
C ILE A 287 -35.40 29.06 -4.52
N ASN A 288 -35.37 28.54 -5.75
CA ASN A 288 -35.82 27.19 -6.05
C ASN A 288 -34.69 26.19 -5.86
N VAL A 289 -34.86 25.28 -4.90
CA VAL A 289 -33.88 24.24 -4.58
C VAL A 289 -34.41 22.89 -5.05
N GLU A 290 -33.80 22.34 -6.08
CA GLU A 290 -34.04 20.97 -6.54
C GLU A 290 -33.41 19.98 -5.57
N GLN A 291 -34.07 18.87 -5.29
CA GLN A 291 -33.53 17.84 -4.41
C GLN A 291 -32.53 16.95 -5.15
N ASN A 292 -31.57 16.39 -4.41
CA ASN A 292 -30.71 15.35 -4.96
C ASN A 292 -31.57 14.10 -5.19
N ILE A 293 -31.62 13.61 -6.43
CA ILE A 293 -32.52 12.51 -6.82
C ILE A 293 -32.28 11.21 -6.04
N LEU A 294 -31.04 10.94 -5.62
CA LEU A 294 -30.69 9.77 -4.80
C LEU A 294 -31.20 9.89 -3.35
N LEU A 295 -31.40 11.12 -2.88
CA LEU A 295 -31.93 11.40 -1.54
C LEU A 295 -33.45 11.61 -1.56
N GLN A 296 -33.99 12.07 -2.70
CA GLN A 296 -35.42 12.27 -2.91
C GLN A 296 -36.15 10.96 -3.21
N ASN A 297 -35.59 10.15 -4.13
CA ASN A 297 -36.11 8.85 -4.46
C ASN A 297 -35.27 7.79 -3.73
N ASP A 298 -35.82 7.26 -2.65
CA ASP A 298 -35.22 6.20 -1.86
C ASP A 298 -36.08 4.93 -1.92
N ASP A 299 -36.46 4.52 -3.13
CA ASP A 299 -37.10 3.23 -3.36
C ASP A 299 -36.11 2.07 -3.09
N PHE A 300 -36.63 0.91 -2.71
CA PHE A 300 -35.84 -0.32 -2.54
C PHE A 300 -35.42 -0.92 -3.89
N LEU A 301 -34.56 -0.18 -4.60
CA LEU A 301 -34.11 -0.45 -5.97
C LEU A 301 -32.65 0.00 -6.16
N PRO A 302 -31.97 -0.51 -7.19
CA PRO A 302 -30.63 -0.04 -7.58
C PRO A 302 -30.54 1.47 -7.83
N SER A 303 -29.45 2.08 -7.38
CA SER A 303 -29.16 3.49 -7.62
C SER A 303 -28.95 3.82 -9.11
N GLU A 304 -28.43 2.89 -9.92
CA GLU A 304 -28.34 3.07 -11.38
C GLU A 304 -29.72 3.25 -12.04
N MET A 305 -30.79 2.71 -11.45
CA MET A 305 -32.15 2.94 -11.93
C MET A 305 -32.68 4.32 -11.53
N ILE A 306 -32.43 4.74 -10.28
CA ILE A 306 -32.83 6.06 -9.77
C ILE A 306 -32.15 7.17 -10.59
N LEU A 307 -30.86 6.98 -10.89
CA LEU A 307 -30.05 7.86 -11.73
C LEU A 307 -30.34 7.72 -13.23
N LYS A 308 -31.18 6.77 -13.63
CA LYS A 308 -31.53 6.46 -15.03
C LYS A 308 -30.31 6.17 -15.92
N THR A 309 -29.23 5.64 -15.34
CA THR A 309 -28.01 5.28 -16.06
C THR A 309 -28.08 3.89 -16.69
N LYS A 310 -28.91 3.00 -16.13
CA LYS A 310 -29.21 1.68 -16.71
C LYS A 310 -30.70 1.35 -16.66
N ARG A 311 -31.10 0.41 -17.52
CA ARG A 311 -32.46 -0.11 -17.54
C ARG A 311 -32.61 -1.30 -16.58
N ILE A 312 -33.83 -1.50 -16.09
CA ILE A 312 -34.17 -2.56 -15.13
C ILE A 312 -33.87 -3.98 -15.66
N ASP A 313 -34.00 -4.21 -16.97
CA ASP A 313 -33.78 -5.50 -17.60
C ASP A 313 -32.29 -5.91 -17.66
N GLN A 314 -31.39 -4.95 -17.43
CA GLN A 314 -29.93 -5.17 -17.43
C GLN A 314 -29.37 -5.51 -16.05
N LEU A 315 -30.16 -5.31 -14.99
CA LEU A 315 -29.74 -5.47 -13.60
C LEU A 315 -30.43 -6.66 -12.93
N ILE A 316 -29.67 -7.35 -12.08
CA ILE A 316 -30.23 -8.34 -11.15
C ILE A 316 -30.85 -7.59 -9.98
N LEU A 317 -32.06 -8.00 -9.61
CA LEU A 317 -32.79 -7.45 -8.48
C LEU A 317 -33.07 -8.55 -7.46
N LEU A 318 -33.19 -8.17 -6.17
CA LEU A 318 -33.61 -9.12 -5.13
C LEU A 318 -34.94 -9.80 -5.46
N LYS A 319 -35.88 -9.06 -6.07
CA LYS A 319 -37.16 -9.61 -6.50
C LYS A 319 -37.03 -10.69 -7.58
N ASP A 320 -36.00 -10.63 -8.43
CA ASP A 320 -35.73 -11.68 -9.43
C ASP A 320 -35.32 -12.99 -8.75
N LEU A 321 -34.89 -12.91 -7.49
CA LEU A 321 -34.45 -14.01 -6.65
C LEU A 321 -35.47 -14.36 -5.55
N ASN A 322 -36.71 -13.87 -5.67
CA ASN A 322 -37.79 -14.03 -4.69
C ASN A 322 -37.48 -13.50 -3.28
N ILE A 323 -36.73 -12.39 -3.22
CA ILE A 323 -36.45 -11.66 -1.98
C ILE A 323 -37.09 -10.27 -2.06
N SER A 324 -37.83 -9.91 -1.03
CA SER A 324 -38.52 -8.64 -0.83
C SER A 324 -37.81 -7.76 0.21
N ARG A 325 -38.31 -6.53 0.44
CA ARG A 325 -37.71 -5.62 1.44
C ARG A 325 -37.86 -6.17 2.86
N GLU A 326 -38.97 -6.86 3.11
CA GLU A 326 -39.39 -7.44 4.39
C GLU A 326 -38.49 -8.62 4.81
N ASP A 327 -37.79 -9.22 3.85
CA ASP A 327 -36.83 -10.31 4.09
C ASP A 327 -35.44 -9.79 4.51
N VAL A 328 -35.24 -8.46 4.52
CA VAL A 328 -33.98 -7.80 4.88
C VAL A 328 -34.08 -7.13 6.25
N TYR A 329 -33.28 -7.61 7.19
CA TYR A 329 -33.28 -7.19 8.59
C TYR A 329 -32.02 -6.36 8.90
N GLU A 330 -32.21 -5.11 9.29
CA GLU A 330 -31.13 -4.22 9.73
C GLU A 330 -30.94 -4.35 11.25
N ILE A 331 -29.73 -4.72 11.65
CA ILE A 331 -29.35 -4.94 13.04
C ILE A 331 -28.38 -3.83 13.45
N GLU A 332 -28.93 -2.77 14.04
CA GLU A 332 -28.22 -1.53 14.37
C GLU A 332 -27.61 -1.52 15.78
N ASN A 333 -28.14 -2.34 16.69
CA ASN A 333 -27.73 -2.41 18.09
C ASN A 333 -27.86 -3.82 18.70
N GLU A 334 -27.38 -3.98 19.94
CA GLU A 334 -27.34 -5.27 20.64
C GLU A 334 -28.74 -5.84 20.92
N ASP A 335 -29.74 -4.99 21.20
CA ASP A 335 -31.11 -5.41 21.50
C ASP A 335 -31.78 -6.07 20.29
N GLN A 336 -31.48 -5.56 19.09
CA GLN A 336 -31.95 -6.15 17.83
C GLN A 336 -31.24 -7.47 17.50
N LEU A 337 -29.99 -7.67 17.93
CA LEU A 337 -29.25 -8.93 17.77
C LEU A 337 -29.71 -9.97 18.81
N ASN A 338 -30.98 -10.36 18.78
CA ASN A 338 -31.55 -11.31 19.72
C ASN A 338 -31.05 -12.76 19.49
N ASP A 339 -31.31 -13.65 20.45
CA ASP A 339 -30.81 -15.03 20.40
C ASP A 339 -31.42 -15.84 19.26
N GLN A 340 -32.64 -15.52 18.85
CA GLN A 340 -33.28 -16.18 17.70
C GLN A 340 -32.49 -15.92 16.42
N ILE A 341 -32.10 -14.66 16.15
CA ILE A 341 -31.31 -14.29 14.97
C ILE A 341 -29.92 -14.94 15.03
N VAL A 342 -29.27 -14.87 16.20
CA VAL A 342 -27.95 -15.48 16.40
C VAL A 342 -27.99 -16.99 16.11
N ASN A 343 -28.95 -17.70 16.68
CA ASN A 343 -29.09 -19.14 16.49
C ASN A 343 -29.45 -19.48 15.04
N GLU A 344 -30.38 -18.74 14.42
CA GLU A 344 -30.78 -18.93 13.03
C GLU A 344 -29.58 -18.83 12.07
N ILE A 345 -28.67 -17.87 12.30
CA ILE A 345 -27.45 -17.72 11.50
C ILE A 345 -26.43 -18.84 11.80
N LEU A 346 -26.23 -19.19 13.07
CA LEU A 346 -25.23 -20.18 13.47
C LEU A 346 -25.61 -21.62 13.09
N GLU A 347 -26.91 -21.94 13.04
CA GLU A 347 -27.44 -23.25 12.62
C GLU A 347 -27.51 -23.41 11.09
N ALA A 348 -27.37 -22.33 10.33
CA ALA A 348 -27.38 -22.38 8.88
C ALA A 348 -26.21 -23.22 8.34
N LYS A 349 -26.50 -24.16 7.45
CA LYS A 349 -25.46 -24.99 6.79
C LYS A 349 -24.53 -24.16 5.90
N GLN A 350 -25.06 -23.12 5.28
CA GLN A 350 -24.34 -22.24 4.37
C GLN A 350 -24.95 -20.84 4.44
N THR A 351 -24.09 -19.84 4.27
CA THR A 351 -24.46 -18.42 4.28
C THR A 351 -23.70 -17.72 3.15
N GLY A 352 -24.39 -16.81 2.45
CA GLY A 352 -23.74 -15.83 1.60
C GLY A 352 -23.31 -14.64 2.45
N ILE A 353 -22.13 -14.09 2.21
CA ILE A 353 -21.62 -12.97 2.99
C ILE A 353 -20.93 -11.93 2.11
N ASP A 354 -21.05 -10.69 2.54
CA ASP A 354 -20.22 -9.59 2.07
C ASP A 354 -19.90 -8.62 3.22
N SER A 355 -19.12 -7.57 2.95
CA SER A 355 -18.99 -6.45 3.87
C SER A 355 -18.85 -5.11 3.17
N GLU A 356 -19.33 -4.04 3.81
CA GLU A 356 -19.12 -2.68 3.31
C GLU A 356 -18.24 -1.85 4.24
N SER A 357 -17.30 -1.12 3.65
CA SER A 357 -16.32 -0.30 4.36
C SER A 357 -16.43 1.15 3.96
N TYR A 358 -16.26 2.05 4.93
CA TYR A 358 -16.16 3.47 4.63
C TYR A 358 -14.71 3.85 4.30
N LEU A 359 -14.52 4.41 3.10
CA LEU A 359 -13.27 5.00 2.68
C LEU A 359 -13.16 6.41 3.26
N GLU A 360 -12.22 6.64 4.17
CA GLU A 360 -11.92 7.99 4.62
C GLU A 360 -11.30 8.77 3.45
N ILE A 361 -12.06 9.73 2.90
CA ILE A 361 -11.64 10.59 1.80
C ILE A 361 -11.47 12.01 2.35
N PRO A 362 -10.28 12.62 2.28
CA PRO A 362 -9.01 12.04 1.85
C PRO A 362 -8.44 11.07 2.90
N GLN A 363 -7.62 10.11 2.47
CA GLN A 363 -6.95 9.20 3.39
C GLN A 363 -5.91 9.97 4.20
N THR A 364 -6.29 10.41 5.40
CA THR A 364 -5.42 11.21 6.30
C THR A 364 -4.31 10.39 6.94
N LYS A 365 -4.43 9.05 6.88
CA LYS A 365 -3.45 8.09 7.39
C LYS A 365 -3.12 7.07 6.31
N PHE A 366 -1.82 6.89 6.06
CA PHE A 366 -1.33 5.80 5.21
C PHE A 366 -1.50 4.41 5.84
N SER A 367 -1.92 4.35 7.12
CA SER A 367 -2.36 3.15 7.82
C SER A 367 -3.90 3.08 7.86
N SER A 368 -4.54 3.03 6.69
CA SER A 368 -5.95 2.73 6.63
C SER A 368 -6.16 1.24 6.93
N ARG A 369 -6.46 0.90 8.19
CA ARG A 369 -7.30 -0.27 8.41
C ARG A 369 -8.67 0.09 7.87
N ASN A 370 -9.15 -0.64 6.87
CA ASN A 370 -10.52 -0.48 6.38
C ASN A 370 -11.46 -0.66 7.58
N LYS A 371 -12.26 0.37 7.85
CA LYS A 371 -13.28 0.30 8.89
C LYS A 371 -14.50 -0.34 8.25
N VAL A 372 -14.73 -1.61 8.56
CA VAL A 372 -15.92 -2.32 8.11
C VAL A 372 -17.12 -1.75 8.87
N CYS A 373 -18.03 -1.15 8.12
CA CYS A 373 -19.18 -0.43 8.62
C CYS A 373 -20.44 -1.28 8.67
N LEU A 374 -20.55 -2.24 7.76
CA LEU A 374 -21.70 -3.14 7.62
C LEU A 374 -21.20 -4.54 7.30
N PHE A 375 -21.75 -5.55 7.96
CA PHE A 375 -21.50 -6.95 7.67
C PHE A 375 -22.80 -7.60 7.21
N GLN A 376 -22.80 -8.21 6.03
CA GLN A 376 -24.00 -8.78 5.45
C GLN A 376 -23.96 -10.31 5.52
N ILE A 377 -25.06 -10.91 5.97
CA ILE A 377 -25.22 -12.37 6.05
C ILE A 377 -26.55 -12.76 5.43
N ALA A 378 -26.49 -13.48 4.32
CA ALA A 378 -27.64 -13.99 3.59
C ALA A 378 -27.85 -15.49 3.88
N LEU A 379 -29.07 -15.81 4.28
CA LEU A 379 -29.65 -17.14 4.33
C LEU A 379 -30.59 -17.33 3.11
N PRO A 380 -31.08 -18.54 2.83
CA PRO A 380 -31.91 -18.79 1.63
C PRO A 380 -33.19 -17.93 1.50
N LYS A 381 -33.70 -17.35 2.59
CA LYS A 381 -34.93 -16.54 2.60
C LYS A 381 -34.85 -15.25 3.41
N LYS A 382 -33.72 -14.99 4.07
CA LYS A 382 -33.55 -13.84 4.96
C LYS A 382 -32.15 -13.28 4.82
N ILE A 383 -32.02 -11.97 4.95
CA ILE A 383 -30.74 -11.29 4.87
C ILE A 383 -30.60 -10.39 6.07
N PHE A 384 -29.46 -10.48 6.76
CA PHE A 384 -29.16 -9.69 7.94
C PHE A 384 -28.05 -8.69 7.60
N LEU A 385 -28.31 -7.40 7.84
CA LEU A 385 -27.35 -6.32 7.68
C LEU A 385 -26.93 -5.83 9.06
N LEU A 386 -25.76 -6.24 9.53
CA LEU A 386 -25.28 -5.95 10.87
C LEU A 386 -24.42 -4.69 10.85
N ASN A 387 -24.83 -3.63 11.56
CA ASN A 387 -24.03 -2.40 11.69
C ASN A 387 -22.79 -2.65 12.55
N SER A 388 -21.71 -3.11 11.91
CA SER A 388 -20.44 -3.41 12.57
C SER A 388 -19.81 -2.18 13.24
N THR A 389 -20.14 -0.96 12.81
CA THR A 389 -19.63 0.26 13.46
C THR A 389 -20.17 0.40 14.88
N ASN A 390 -21.47 0.19 15.06
CA ASN A 390 -22.16 0.29 16.34
C ASN A 390 -21.95 -0.98 17.19
N LEU A 391 -22.05 -2.14 16.56
CA LEU A 391 -22.02 -3.44 17.24
C LEU A 391 -20.63 -3.85 17.73
N LYS A 392 -19.52 -3.27 17.23
CA LYS A 392 -18.16 -3.71 17.63
C LYS A 392 -17.88 -3.67 19.14
N LYS A 393 -18.61 -2.88 19.93
CA LYS A 393 -18.48 -2.81 21.40
C LYS A 393 -19.42 -3.78 22.13
N SER A 394 -20.42 -4.34 21.45
CA SER A 394 -21.35 -5.32 22.00
C SER A 394 -20.63 -6.64 22.28
N LYS A 395 -20.68 -7.12 23.51
CA LYS A 395 -20.09 -8.42 23.87
C LYS A 395 -20.76 -9.55 23.10
N LYS A 396 -22.09 -9.48 22.98
CA LYS A 396 -22.89 -10.44 22.23
C LYS A 396 -22.46 -10.54 20.77
N TYR A 397 -22.29 -9.39 20.11
CA TYR A 397 -21.79 -9.36 18.73
C TYR A 397 -20.37 -9.91 18.59
N GLN A 398 -19.48 -9.57 19.52
CA GLN A 398 -18.10 -10.08 19.52
C GLN A 398 -18.06 -11.61 19.63
N GLU A 399 -18.83 -12.18 20.56
CA GLU A 399 -18.96 -13.62 20.73
C GLU A 399 -19.60 -14.29 19.51
N PHE A 400 -20.68 -13.69 18.98
CA PHE A 400 -21.34 -14.15 17.76
C PHE A 400 -20.34 -14.20 16.59
N LEU A 401 -19.57 -13.14 16.36
CA LEU A 401 -18.65 -13.06 15.23
C LEU A 401 -17.54 -14.12 15.32
N VAL A 402 -16.98 -14.36 16.51
CA VAL A 402 -15.99 -15.43 16.71
C VAL A 402 -16.62 -16.81 16.49
N LYS A 403 -17.80 -17.06 17.06
CA LYS A 403 -18.53 -18.33 16.88
C LYS A 403 -18.87 -18.58 15.41
N TYR A 404 -19.41 -17.56 14.73
CA TYR A 404 -19.79 -17.65 13.33
C TYR A 404 -18.57 -17.92 12.43
N THR A 405 -17.48 -17.14 12.59
CA THR A 405 -16.28 -17.30 11.74
C THR A 405 -15.57 -18.65 11.93
N THR A 406 -15.76 -19.29 13.09
CA THR A 406 -15.17 -20.60 13.45
C THR A 406 -16.16 -21.77 13.39
N SER A 407 -17.42 -21.53 12.98
CA SER A 407 -18.45 -22.57 12.85
C SER A 407 -18.22 -23.47 11.64
N ASP A 408 -18.96 -24.58 11.57
CA ASP A 408 -18.94 -25.48 10.43
C ASP A 408 -19.80 -25.00 9.25
N ALA A 409 -20.55 -23.91 9.40
CA ALA A 409 -21.29 -23.29 8.30
C ALA A 409 -20.33 -22.88 7.18
N LEU A 410 -20.75 -23.05 5.93
CA LEU A 410 -20.04 -22.51 4.77
C LEU A 410 -20.24 -20.97 4.72
N LYS A 411 -19.13 -20.22 4.61
CA LYS A 411 -19.12 -18.76 4.42
C LYS A 411 -18.77 -18.47 2.98
N ILE A 412 -19.75 -18.10 2.16
CA ILE A 412 -19.59 -17.95 0.72
C ILE A 412 -19.55 -16.47 0.37
N GLY A 413 -18.45 -16.01 -0.23
CA GLY A 413 -18.33 -14.60 -0.62
C GLY A 413 -17.33 -14.39 -1.75
N GLN A 414 -17.13 -13.12 -2.11
CA GLN A 414 -16.19 -12.70 -3.15
C GLN A 414 -15.05 -11.88 -2.54
N ASN A 415 -13.86 -12.48 -2.42
CA ASN A 415 -12.68 -11.92 -1.74
C ASN A 415 -12.87 -11.66 -0.24
N ILE A 416 -13.70 -12.46 0.42
CA ILE A 416 -14.23 -12.17 1.75
C ILE A 416 -13.28 -12.52 2.91
N GLN A 417 -12.21 -13.28 2.64
CA GLN A 417 -11.28 -13.70 3.69
C GLN A 417 -10.63 -12.50 4.41
N GLN A 418 -10.23 -11.46 3.68
CA GLN A 418 -9.62 -10.25 4.26
C GLN A 418 -10.65 -9.40 5.02
N ASP A 419 -11.90 -9.44 4.59
CA ASP A 419 -12.99 -8.69 5.21
C ASP A 419 -13.38 -9.31 6.55
N LEU A 420 -13.48 -10.64 6.63
CA LEU A 420 -13.68 -11.35 7.90
C LEU A 420 -12.52 -11.11 8.88
N GLN A 421 -11.27 -11.12 8.40
CA GLN A 421 -10.12 -10.76 9.22
C GLN A 421 -10.17 -9.31 9.70
N SER A 422 -10.63 -8.38 8.86
CA SER A 422 -10.81 -6.98 9.21
C SER A 422 -11.88 -6.83 10.29
N LEU A 423 -13.04 -7.47 10.12
CA LEU A 423 -14.13 -7.52 11.10
C LEU A 423 -13.66 -8.04 12.46
N LEU A 424 -12.94 -9.16 12.48
CA LEU A 424 -12.35 -9.74 13.69
C LEU A 424 -11.30 -8.79 14.32
N GLY A 425 -10.49 -8.14 13.50
CA GLY A 425 -9.53 -7.12 13.93
C GLY A 425 -10.20 -5.92 14.60
N GLN A 426 -11.39 -5.50 14.15
CA GLN A 426 -12.14 -4.39 14.78
C GLN A 426 -12.58 -4.71 16.21
N ILE A 427 -12.74 -5.99 16.55
CA ILE A 427 -13.07 -6.44 17.90
C ILE A 427 -11.85 -6.95 18.68
N GLY A 428 -10.63 -6.78 18.15
CA GLY A 428 -9.39 -7.15 18.82
C GLY A 428 -8.95 -8.61 18.64
N ASN A 429 -9.63 -9.39 17.80
CA ASN A 429 -9.40 -10.84 17.66
C ASN A 429 -8.61 -11.20 16.38
N TYR A 430 -7.31 -10.88 16.35
CA TYR A 430 -6.47 -11.05 15.16
C TYR A 430 -6.05 -12.49 14.85
N ASN A 431 -6.13 -13.40 15.83
CA ASN A 431 -5.58 -14.76 15.73
C ASN A 431 -6.65 -15.84 15.54
N VAL A 432 -7.87 -15.45 15.15
CA VAL A 432 -8.95 -16.41 14.89
C VAL A 432 -8.75 -17.05 13.52
N GLU A 433 -8.69 -18.38 13.51
CA GLU A 433 -8.60 -19.16 12.27
C GLU A 433 -10.00 -19.29 11.65
N LEU A 434 -10.16 -18.74 10.45
CA LEU A 434 -11.42 -18.80 9.70
C LEU A 434 -11.67 -20.23 9.22
N LYS A 435 -12.88 -20.75 9.44
CA LYS A 435 -13.29 -22.08 8.94
C LYS A 435 -14.30 -21.98 7.82
N ASN A 436 -14.20 -22.92 6.87
CA ASN A 436 -15.20 -23.17 5.83
C ASN A 436 -15.54 -21.93 4.96
N VAL A 437 -14.52 -21.13 4.63
CA VAL A 437 -14.65 -19.98 3.72
C VAL A 437 -14.53 -20.44 2.28
N ILE A 438 -15.52 -20.10 1.46
CA ILE A 438 -15.59 -20.37 0.03
C ILE A 438 -15.42 -19.06 -0.74
N GLU A 439 -14.35 -18.97 -1.52
CA GLU A 439 -14.06 -17.85 -2.41
C GLU A 439 -14.66 -18.08 -3.80
N LEU A 440 -15.75 -17.38 -4.14
CA LEU A 440 -16.44 -17.53 -5.43
C LEU A 440 -15.53 -17.27 -6.61
N GLN A 441 -14.58 -16.34 -6.48
CA GLN A 441 -13.57 -16.08 -7.49
C GLN A 441 -12.81 -17.34 -7.90
N GLN A 442 -12.47 -18.20 -6.94
CA GLN A 442 -11.72 -19.43 -7.20
C GLN A 442 -12.60 -20.45 -7.91
N LEU A 443 -13.83 -20.64 -7.43
CA LEU A 443 -14.81 -21.53 -8.08
C LEU A 443 -15.12 -21.10 -9.52
N PHE A 444 -15.31 -19.80 -9.75
CA PHE A 444 -15.54 -19.26 -11.08
C PHE A 444 -14.36 -19.53 -12.02
N ARG A 445 -13.11 -19.36 -11.57
CA ARG A 445 -11.93 -19.68 -12.37
C ARG A 445 -11.83 -21.17 -12.70
N MET A 446 -12.26 -22.05 -11.80
CA MET A 446 -12.28 -23.49 -12.05
C MET A 446 -13.32 -23.86 -13.11
N LYS A 447 -14.52 -23.28 -13.04
CA LYS A 447 -15.61 -23.54 -14.01
C LYS A 447 -15.37 -22.85 -15.35
N PHE A 448 -14.73 -21.68 -15.35
CA PHE A 448 -14.50 -20.86 -16.55
C PHE A 448 -13.03 -20.43 -16.68
N PRO A 449 -12.10 -21.36 -16.97
CA PRO A 449 -10.66 -21.10 -16.95
C PRO A 449 -10.17 -20.09 -17.99
N ASN A 450 -10.95 -19.88 -19.06
CA ASN A 450 -10.61 -18.94 -20.13
C ASN A 450 -11.02 -17.49 -19.82
N GLU A 451 -11.76 -17.25 -18.73
CA GLU A 451 -12.19 -15.91 -18.36
C GLU A 451 -11.12 -15.12 -17.63
N LYS A 452 -10.90 -13.89 -18.10
CA LYS A 452 -9.97 -12.96 -17.46
C LYS A 452 -10.60 -12.20 -16.30
N LYS A 453 -11.89 -11.88 -16.41
CA LYS A 453 -12.65 -11.15 -15.39
C LYS A 453 -13.29 -12.14 -14.43
N THR A 454 -13.26 -11.82 -13.14
CA THR A 454 -13.79 -12.71 -12.10
C THR A 454 -14.51 -11.95 -10.98
N ASN A 455 -14.81 -10.66 -11.18
CA ASN A 455 -15.60 -9.88 -10.22
C ASN A 455 -17.06 -10.33 -10.20
N LEU A 456 -17.76 -10.10 -9.10
CA LEU A 456 -19.10 -10.62 -8.84
C LEU A 456 -20.11 -10.22 -9.93
N SER A 457 -20.12 -8.95 -10.33
CA SER A 457 -20.97 -8.41 -11.40
C SER A 457 -20.73 -9.11 -12.75
N PHE A 458 -19.48 -9.45 -13.08
CA PHE A 458 -19.16 -10.21 -14.30
C PHE A 458 -19.63 -11.67 -14.22
N GLN A 459 -19.52 -12.31 -13.05
CA GLN A 459 -20.05 -13.67 -12.86
C GLN A 459 -21.58 -13.68 -13.08
N CYS A 460 -22.27 -12.68 -12.54
CA CYS A 460 -23.70 -12.47 -12.74
C CYS A 460 -24.06 -12.26 -14.20
N SER A 461 -23.35 -11.37 -14.90
CA SER A 461 -23.58 -11.11 -16.32
C SER A 461 -23.41 -12.37 -17.16
N LYS A 462 -22.36 -13.16 -16.87
CA LYS A 462 -22.07 -14.38 -17.60
C LYS A 462 -23.11 -15.47 -17.40
N LEU A 463 -23.63 -15.63 -16.19
CA LEU A 463 -24.55 -16.72 -15.85
C LEU A 463 -26.01 -16.37 -16.06
N PHE A 464 -26.39 -15.12 -15.80
CA PHE A 464 -27.78 -14.66 -15.76
C PHE A 464 -28.11 -13.61 -16.83
N GLY A 465 -27.12 -13.16 -17.61
CA GLY A 465 -27.31 -12.12 -18.63
C GLY A 465 -27.52 -10.71 -18.04
N LYS A 466 -27.40 -10.56 -16.73
CA LYS A 466 -27.68 -9.33 -15.98
C LYS A 466 -26.53 -8.99 -15.05
N GLU A 467 -26.24 -7.70 -14.89
CA GLU A 467 -25.17 -7.19 -14.02
C GLU A 467 -25.68 -6.83 -12.62
N LEU A 468 -24.74 -6.68 -11.69
CA LEU A 468 -25.00 -5.99 -10.42
C LEU A 468 -24.81 -4.48 -10.59
N ASP A 469 -25.59 -3.72 -9.83
CA ASP A 469 -25.37 -2.28 -9.61
C ASP A 469 -23.95 -2.06 -9.06
N LYS A 470 -23.35 -0.91 -9.36
CA LYS A 470 -22.00 -0.56 -8.87
C LYS A 470 -21.92 0.82 -8.22
N VAL A 471 -23.03 1.56 -8.20
CA VAL A 471 -23.05 2.93 -7.69
C VAL A 471 -22.78 2.94 -6.19
N GLU A 472 -23.35 1.99 -5.44
CA GLU A 472 -23.19 1.92 -3.99
C GLU A 472 -21.83 1.37 -3.53
N GLN A 473 -21.00 0.84 -4.45
CA GLN A 473 -19.64 0.39 -4.14
C GLN A 473 -18.77 1.50 -3.50
N ILE A 474 -19.04 2.77 -3.85
CA ILE A 474 -18.42 3.94 -3.24
C ILE A 474 -19.52 4.80 -2.62
N SER A 475 -19.91 4.49 -1.38
CA SER A 475 -20.95 5.22 -0.64
C SER A 475 -20.50 5.60 0.76
N ASN A 476 -21.21 6.54 1.39
CA ASN A 476 -21.02 6.85 2.80
C ASN A 476 -21.68 5.79 3.71
N TRP A 477 -21.03 4.63 3.82
CA TRP A 477 -21.49 3.51 4.65
C TRP A 477 -21.46 3.78 6.17
N GLN A 478 -20.97 4.94 6.61
CA GLN A 478 -21.07 5.41 8.00
C GLN A 478 -22.37 6.18 8.28
N GLN A 479 -22.99 6.77 7.24
CA GLN A 479 -24.21 7.54 7.41
C GLN A 479 -25.35 6.63 7.88
N ARG A 480 -26.17 7.12 8.81
CA ARG A 480 -27.38 6.45 9.28
C ARG A 480 -28.56 7.43 9.30
N PRO A 481 -29.80 6.97 9.06
CA PRO A 481 -30.15 5.61 8.58
C PRO A 481 -29.58 5.34 7.18
N LEU A 482 -29.47 4.06 6.81
CA LEU A 482 -29.10 3.68 5.45
C LEU A 482 -30.27 4.00 4.50
N ARG A 483 -29.94 4.39 3.27
CA ARG A 483 -30.89 4.52 2.16
C ARG A 483 -31.39 3.15 1.75
N ASN A 484 -32.65 3.01 1.34
CA ASN A 484 -33.18 1.78 0.77
C ASN A 484 -32.36 1.26 -0.42
N ALA A 485 -31.79 2.14 -1.24
CA ALA A 485 -30.88 1.71 -2.31
C ALA A 485 -29.58 1.08 -1.79
N GLN A 486 -29.02 1.61 -0.68
CA GLN A 486 -27.87 1.00 0.01
C GLN A 486 -28.23 -0.35 0.63
N ILE A 487 -29.41 -0.45 1.25
CA ILE A 487 -29.93 -1.69 1.84
C ILE A 487 -30.12 -2.75 0.75
N HIS A 488 -30.74 -2.37 -0.38
CA HIS A 488 -30.94 -3.27 -1.53
C HIS A 488 -29.60 -3.78 -2.06
N TYR A 489 -28.65 -2.87 -2.29
CA TYR A 489 -27.31 -3.21 -2.78
C TYR A 489 -26.59 -4.19 -1.84
N ALA A 490 -26.49 -3.83 -0.56
CA ALA A 490 -25.77 -4.64 0.44
C ALA A 490 -26.42 -6.02 0.62
N ALA A 491 -27.75 -6.08 0.61
CA ALA A 491 -28.46 -7.34 0.69
C ALA A 491 -28.25 -8.23 -0.54
N LEU A 492 -28.28 -7.62 -1.74
CA LEU A 492 -28.07 -8.34 -3.00
C LEU A 492 -26.65 -8.94 -3.08
N ASP A 493 -25.61 -8.20 -2.67
CA ASP A 493 -24.22 -8.67 -2.76
C ASP A 493 -23.94 -9.91 -1.89
N ALA A 494 -24.53 -10.00 -0.69
CA ALA A 494 -24.46 -11.22 0.12
C ALA A 494 -25.32 -12.34 -0.45
N PHE A 495 -26.55 -12.05 -0.89
CA PHE A 495 -27.49 -13.07 -1.35
C PHE A 495 -27.10 -13.70 -2.68
N ILE A 496 -26.60 -12.88 -3.63
CA ILE A 496 -26.15 -13.36 -4.94
C ILE A 496 -24.96 -14.32 -4.79
N CYS A 497 -24.12 -14.14 -3.77
CA CYS A 497 -23.04 -15.07 -3.48
C CYS A 497 -23.55 -16.48 -3.16
N LEU A 498 -24.60 -16.59 -2.34
CA LEU A 498 -25.26 -17.85 -2.04
C LEU A 498 -25.90 -18.47 -3.30
N HIS A 499 -26.54 -17.64 -4.12
CA HIS A 499 -27.20 -18.07 -5.35
C HIS A 499 -26.19 -18.61 -6.39
N LEU A 500 -25.08 -17.89 -6.61
CA LEU A 500 -23.99 -18.30 -7.51
C LEU A 500 -23.36 -19.61 -7.07
N TYR A 501 -23.09 -19.79 -5.78
CA TYR A 501 -22.53 -21.05 -5.27
C TYR A 501 -23.44 -22.24 -5.54
N ASN A 502 -24.75 -22.09 -5.34
CA ASN A 502 -25.72 -23.14 -5.65
C ASN A 502 -25.72 -23.47 -7.15
N HIS A 503 -25.55 -22.47 -8.02
CA HIS A 503 -25.41 -22.69 -9.46
C HIS A 503 -24.11 -23.42 -9.83
N TYR A 504 -22.99 -23.12 -9.16
CA TYR A 504 -21.72 -23.83 -9.40
C TYR A 504 -21.69 -25.27 -8.86
N LYS A 505 -22.52 -25.59 -7.88
CA LYS A 505 -22.61 -26.93 -7.29
C LYS A 505 -23.39 -27.91 -8.17
N GLN A 506 -24.32 -27.41 -8.98
CA GLN A 506 -24.95 -28.14 -10.07
C GLN A 506 -23.90 -28.49 -11.14
#